data_AF-A0A5C7A911-F1
#
_entry.id   AF-A0A5C7A911-F1
#
_cell.length_a   1.000
_cell.length_b   1.000
_cell.length_c   1.000
_cell.angle_alpha   90.00
_cell.angle_beta   90.00
_cell.angle_gamma   90.00
#
_symmetry.space_group_name_H-M   'P 1'
#
loop_
_entity.id
_entity.type
_entity.pdbx_description
1 polymer ?
#
loop_
_entity_poly.entity_id
_entity_poly.type
_entity_poly.pdbx_seq_one_letter_code
_entity_poly.pdbx_strand_id
1 'polypeptide(L)'
;MLGATKSAVSKQVARLEQQLGTRLLHRTTRSISPTAEGRGVYERALRLLEEAQALDAELAGQREQPRGVLRLTDPRRFGAVVWSDGLAVEPAAKLLARIGLEPFDIEFHGPYLHDGFRGRRVAVKQAILAGDVVVGAGNIYACEALFLAGVDPRLAAGKLSRPRAAKLAAALRQVLGEALEAGGSTLRDFKDAHGVAGSFQMQARVYGREGEPCRACGTPIRRIVQGQRSTFFCPVCQKR
;
A
#
# COMPACT_ATOMS: atom_id res chain seq x y z
N MET A 1 -16.31 -6.41 10.18
CA MET A 1 -17.50 -7.26 9.96
C MET A 1 -18.72 -6.48 10.41
N LEU A 2 -19.74 -6.34 9.57
CA LEU A 2 -21.13 -6.11 10.01
C LEU A 2 -21.37 -7.12 11.14
N GLY A 3 -22.03 -6.79 12.25
CA GLY A 3 -22.29 -7.72 13.37
C GLY A 3 -23.22 -8.90 13.01
N ALA A 4 -23.07 -9.45 11.81
CA ALA A 4 -23.90 -10.43 11.15
C ALA A 4 -23.04 -11.67 10.85
N THR A 5 -23.61 -12.84 11.11
CA THR A 5 -22.98 -14.12 10.77
C THR A 5 -22.83 -14.25 9.25
N LYS A 6 -21.89 -15.10 8.79
CA LYS A 6 -21.74 -15.39 7.34
C LYS A 6 -23.07 -15.81 6.70
N SER A 7 -23.88 -16.60 7.42
CA SER A 7 -25.22 -17.00 6.99
C SER A 7 -26.18 -15.81 6.87
N ALA A 8 -26.16 -14.87 7.83
CA ALA A 8 -26.99 -13.67 7.78
C ALA A 8 -26.61 -12.77 6.58
N VAL A 9 -25.32 -12.59 6.31
CA VAL A 9 -24.84 -11.85 5.14
C VAL A 9 -25.27 -12.54 3.84
N SER A 10 -25.12 -13.86 3.73
CA SER A 10 -25.59 -14.60 2.55
C SER A 10 -27.09 -14.47 2.33
N LYS A 11 -27.91 -14.47 3.40
CA LYS A 11 -29.36 -14.24 3.30
C LYS A 11 -29.69 -12.83 2.86
N GLN A 12 -28.98 -11.82 3.37
CA GLN A 12 -29.16 -10.42 2.95
C GLN A 12 -28.83 -10.23 1.48
N VAL A 13 -27.72 -10.78 1.00
CA VAL A 13 -27.35 -10.71 -0.42
C VAL A 13 -28.37 -11.44 -1.30
N ALA A 14 -28.82 -12.64 -0.88
CA ALA A 14 -29.84 -13.37 -1.63
C ALA A 14 -31.18 -12.59 -1.71
N ARG A 15 -31.59 -11.93 -0.61
CA ARG A 15 -32.76 -11.06 -0.59
C ARG A 15 -32.60 -9.87 -1.54
N LEU A 16 -31.41 -9.26 -1.56
CA LEU A 16 -31.11 -8.13 -2.44
C LEU A 16 -31.13 -8.56 -3.92
N GLU A 17 -30.52 -9.70 -4.26
CA GLU A 17 -30.57 -10.28 -5.60
C GLU A 17 -32.01 -10.58 -6.05
N GLN A 18 -32.84 -11.10 -5.15
CA GLN A 18 -34.26 -11.35 -5.42
C GLN A 18 -35.03 -10.05 -5.67
N GLN A 19 -34.77 -9.01 -4.88
CA GLN A 19 -35.42 -7.70 -5.06
C GLN A 19 -35.01 -7.01 -6.37
N LEU A 20 -33.75 -7.13 -6.75
CA LEU A 20 -33.21 -6.53 -7.97
C LEU A 20 -33.46 -7.38 -9.23
N GLY A 21 -33.91 -8.63 -9.06
CA GLY A 21 -34.12 -9.57 -10.17
C GLY A 21 -32.83 -9.98 -10.90
N THR A 22 -31.65 -9.72 -10.33
CA THR A 22 -30.35 -10.02 -10.94
C THR A 22 -29.38 -10.60 -9.91
N ARG A 23 -28.45 -11.44 -10.38
CA ARG A 23 -27.37 -11.96 -9.54
C ARG A 23 -26.27 -10.92 -9.42
N LEU A 24 -25.85 -10.65 -8.18
CA LEU A 24 -24.78 -9.70 -7.89
C LEU A 24 -23.45 -10.42 -7.68
N LEU A 25 -23.48 -11.70 -7.28
CA LEU A 25 -22.27 -12.49 -7.02
C LEU A 25 -22.26 -13.80 -7.83
N HIS A 26 -21.13 -14.07 -8.48
CA HIS A 26 -20.72 -15.42 -8.84
C HIS A 26 -20.20 -16.13 -7.59
N ARG A 27 -20.73 -17.34 -7.31
CA ARG A 27 -20.36 -18.12 -6.13
C ARG A 27 -19.97 -19.53 -6.56
N THR A 28 -18.79 -19.96 -6.12
CA THR A 28 -18.36 -21.36 -6.16
C THR A 28 -18.04 -21.81 -4.73
N THR A 29 -17.79 -23.11 -4.53
CA THR A 29 -17.33 -23.63 -3.24
C THR A 29 -15.96 -23.09 -2.81
N ARG A 30 -15.20 -22.47 -3.75
CA ARG A 30 -13.82 -22.00 -3.52
C ARG A 30 -13.64 -20.49 -3.72
N SER A 31 -14.61 -19.79 -4.30
CA SER A 31 -14.49 -18.37 -4.63
C SER A 31 -15.84 -17.66 -4.69
N ILE A 32 -15.80 -16.36 -4.42
CA ILE A 32 -16.91 -15.44 -4.62
C ILE A 32 -16.36 -14.24 -5.38
N SER A 33 -17.02 -13.84 -6.46
CA SER A 33 -16.68 -12.64 -7.23
C SER A 33 -17.93 -11.89 -7.67
N PRO A 34 -17.90 -10.56 -7.80
CA PRO A 34 -19.05 -9.79 -8.26
C PRO A 34 -19.29 -9.95 -9.76
N THR A 35 -20.57 -9.98 -10.15
CA THR A 35 -21.01 -9.84 -11.55
C THR A 35 -20.76 -8.41 -12.05
N ALA A 36 -21.03 -8.11 -13.33
CA ALA A 36 -20.92 -6.75 -13.85
C ALA A 36 -21.90 -5.81 -13.14
N GLU A 37 -23.14 -6.27 -12.97
CA GLU A 37 -24.22 -5.61 -12.24
C GLU A 37 -23.86 -5.47 -10.76
N GLY A 38 -23.28 -6.52 -10.18
CA GLY A 38 -22.78 -6.53 -8.79
C GLY A 38 -21.71 -5.49 -8.53
N ARG A 39 -20.82 -5.24 -9.50
CA ARG A 39 -19.84 -4.15 -9.41
C ARG A 39 -20.53 -2.79 -9.47
N GLY A 40 -21.47 -2.58 -10.38
CA GLY A 40 -22.22 -1.33 -10.49
C GLY A 40 -22.98 -0.99 -9.21
N VAL A 41 -23.66 -1.98 -8.61
CA VAL A 41 -24.35 -1.82 -7.32
C VAL A 41 -23.35 -1.51 -6.20
N TYR A 42 -22.24 -2.23 -6.15
CA TYR A 42 -21.20 -2.03 -5.13
C TYR A 42 -20.60 -0.62 -5.19
N GLU A 43 -20.22 -0.13 -6.38
CA GLU A 43 -19.67 1.21 -6.58
C GLU A 43 -20.66 2.32 -6.22
N ARG A 44 -21.95 2.13 -6.51
CA ARG A 44 -22.99 3.09 -6.12
C ARG A 44 -23.27 3.07 -4.62
N ALA A 45 -23.28 1.88 -4.02
CA ALA A 45 -23.46 1.72 -2.57
C ALA A 45 -22.31 2.34 -1.77
N LEU A 46 -21.06 2.25 -2.26
CA LEU A 46 -19.93 2.94 -1.65
C LEU A 46 -20.13 4.47 -1.63
N ARG A 47 -20.50 5.07 -2.76
CA ARG A 47 -20.76 6.51 -2.83
C ARG A 47 -21.86 6.98 -1.87
N LEU A 48 -22.95 6.21 -1.76
CA LEU A 48 -24.02 6.53 -0.80
C LEU A 48 -23.55 6.42 0.65
N LEU A 49 -22.67 5.46 0.95
CA LEU A 49 -22.06 5.34 2.27
C LEU A 49 -21.11 6.49 2.56
N GLU A 50 -20.33 6.94 1.58
CA GLU A 50 -19.47 8.13 1.70
C GLU A 50 -20.29 9.39 1.97
N GLU A 51 -21.38 9.62 1.22
CA GLU A 51 -22.28 10.76 1.45
C GLU A 51 -22.89 10.72 2.85
N ALA A 52 -23.35 9.55 3.31
CA ALA A 52 -23.88 9.39 4.66
C ALA A 52 -22.80 9.64 5.74
N GLN A 53 -21.57 9.17 5.52
CA GLN A 53 -20.45 9.39 6.44
C GLN A 53 -20.00 10.86 6.46
N ALA A 54 -20.01 11.54 5.32
CA ALA A 54 -19.69 12.96 5.22
C ALA A 54 -20.71 13.79 6.00
N LEU A 55 -22.00 13.45 5.88
CA LEU A 55 -23.06 14.07 6.68
C LEU A 55 -22.86 13.81 8.18
N ASP A 56 -22.55 12.57 8.58
CA ASP A 56 -22.23 12.25 9.97
C ASP A 56 -21.01 13.04 10.48
N ALA A 57 -19.99 13.25 9.63
CA ALA A 57 -18.79 14.01 9.95
C ALA A 57 -19.07 15.52 10.08
N GLU A 58 -19.89 16.11 9.21
CA GLU A 58 -20.35 17.50 9.33
C GLU A 58 -21.13 17.72 10.64
N LEU A 59 -22.02 16.78 10.99
CA LEU A 59 -22.75 16.79 12.26
C LEU A 59 -21.85 16.52 13.48
N ALA A 60 -20.75 15.79 13.29
CA ALA A 60 -19.76 15.53 14.33
C ALA A 60 -18.78 16.70 14.51
N GLY A 61 -18.53 17.52 13.48
CA GLY A 61 -17.70 18.73 13.53
C GLY A 61 -18.20 19.80 14.52
N GLN A 62 -19.42 19.64 15.02
CA GLN A 62 -19.98 20.44 16.13
C GLN A 62 -19.62 19.90 17.53
N ARG A 63 -18.73 18.89 17.65
CA ARG A 63 -18.39 18.24 18.92
C ARG A 63 -16.90 18.26 19.17
N GLU A 64 -16.51 18.66 20.38
CA GLU A 64 -15.11 18.76 20.83
C GLU A 64 -14.41 17.41 21.00
N GLN A 65 -15.15 16.29 21.07
CA GLN A 65 -14.58 14.96 21.30
C GLN A 65 -14.96 13.97 20.19
N PRO A 66 -13.99 13.24 19.61
CA PRO A 66 -14.26 12.20 18.63
C PRO A 66 -15.06 11.07 19.29
N ARG A 67 -16.19 10.73 18.66
CA ARG A 67 -17.11 9.67 19.11
C ARG A 67 -17.46 8.78 17.94
N GLY A 68 -17.63 7.49 18.17
CA GLY A 68 -17.99 6.52 17.15
C GLY A 68 -17.29 5.18 17.34
N VAL A 69 -17.49 4.27 16.39
CA VAL A 69 -16.89 2.93 16.43
C VAL A 69 -15.66 2.90 15.52
N LEU A 70 -14.47 2.77 16.10
CA LEU A 70 -13.26 2.45 15.36
C LEU A 70 -13.16 0.93 15.16
N ARG A 71 -12.98 0.49 13.92
CA ARG A 71 -12.90 -0.94 13.58
C ARG A 71 -11.57 -1.28 12.94
N LEU A 72 -10.73 -2.03 13.66
CA LEU A 72 -9.56 -2.68 13.07
C LEU A 72 -9.97 -3.99 12.40
N THR A 73 -9.76 -4.10 11.08
CA THR A 73 -9.98 -5.35 10.34
C THR A 73 -8.64 -5.90 9.89
N ASP A 74 -8.20 -7.00 10.50
CA ASP A 74 -6.96 -7.69 10.14
C ASP A 74 -7.21 -9.20 9.95
N PRO A 75 -7.54 -9.62 8.72
CA PRO A 75 -7.82 -11.02 8.42
C PRO A 75 -6.65 -11.98 8.69
N ARG A 76 -5.41 -11.47 8.63
CA ARG A 76 -4.19 -12.28 8.75
C ARG A 76 -3.56 -12.21 10.14
N ARG A 77 -4.04 -11.30 11.00
CA ARG A 77 -3.58 -11.10 12.39
C ARG A 77 -2.08 -10.76 12.47
N PHE A 78 -1.61 -9.90 11.55
CA PHE A 78 -0.25 -9.36 11.53
C PHE A 78 -0.13 -7.98 12.20
N GLY A 79 -1.24 -7.24 12.30
CA GLY A 79 -1.31 -5.99 13.02
C GLY A 79 -1.43 -6.17 14.53
N ALA A 80 -1.15 -5.11 15.27
CA ALA A 80 -1.26 -5.05 16.71
C ALA A 80 -1.85 -3.70 17.15
N VAL A 81 -2.54 -3.70 18.29
CA VAL A 81 -2.93 -2.49 19.01
C VAL A 81 -2.20 -2.53 20.34
N VAL A 82 -1.33 -1.55 20.55
CA VAL A 82 -0.49 -1.48 21.74
C VAL A 82 -0.69 -0.11 22.37
N TRP A 83 -1.01 -0.11 23.67
CA TRP A 83 -1.12 1.12 24.45
C TRP A 83 0.24 1.49 25.05
N SER A 84 0.52 2.79 25.11
CA SER A 84 1.64 3.37 25.84
C SER A 84 1.24 4.77 26.31
N ASP A 85 1.71 5.17 27.48
CA ASP A 85 1.36 6.47 28.09
C ASP A 85 2.03 7.66 27.36
N GLY A 86 2.99 7.40 26.47
CA GLY A 86 3.60 8.41 25.60
C GLY A 86 4.61 7.82 24.64
N LEU A 87 4.98 8.58 23.59
CA LEU A 87 5.93 8.11 22.55
C LEU A 87 7.33 7.81 23.10
N ALA A 88 7.74 8.50 24.16
CA ALA A 88 9.02 8.30 24.84
C ALA A 88 8.95 7.26 25.99
N VAL A 89 7.79 6.62 26.18
CA VAL A 89 7.56 5.62 27.23
C VAL A 89 7.45 4.24 26.59
N GLU A 90 7.88 3.20 27.30
CA GLU A 90 7.66 1.83 26.86
C GLU A 90 6.15 1.49 26.82
N PRO A 91 5.69 0.67 25.87
CA PRO A 91 6.46 0.02 24.81
C PRO A 91 6.69 0.87 23.54
N ALA A 92 6.11 2.06 23.44
CA ALA A 92 6.20 2.89 22.23
C ALA A 92 7.65 3.28 21.90
N ALA A 93 8.42 3.71 22.91
CA ALA A 93 9.82 4.09 22.75
C ALA A 93 10.63 2.99 22.04
N LYS A 94 10.57 1.75 22.52
CA LYS A 94 11.23 0.60 21.89
C LYS A 94 10.71 0.26 20.50
N LEU A 95 9.39 0.29 20.29
CA LEU A 95 8.80 -0.04 18.99
C LEU A 95 9.18 0.98 17.91
N LEU A 96 9.33 2.25 18.29
CA LEU A 96 9.62 3.36 17.39
C LEU A 96 11.12 3.70 17.29
N ALA A 97 11.97 3.21 18.20
CA ALA A 97 13.39 3.56 18.27
C ALA A 97 14.21 3.32 16.99
N ARG A 98 13.75 2.46 16.07
CA ARG A 98 14.51 2.01 14.89
C ARG A 98 13.85 2.35 13.57
N ILE A 99 12.84 3.20 13.57
CA ILE A 99 12.17 3.65 12.35
C ILE A 99 12.99 4.77 11.70
N GLY A 100 13.11 4.72 10.38
CA GLY A 100 13.74 5.76 9.58
C GLY A 100 12.85 6.98 9.43
N LEU A 101 13.33 7.96 8.64
CA LEU A 101 12.55 9.17 8.38
C LEU A 101 11.31 8.91 7.53
N GLU A 102 10.29 9.71 7.76
CA GLU A 102 9.14 9.80 6.86
C GLU A 102 9.58 10.36 5.50
N PRO A 103 9.13 9.77 4.38
CA PRO A 103 9.55 10.18 3.03
C PRO A 103 9.28 11.66 2.70
N PHE A 104 8.24 12.24 3.29
CA PHE A 104 7.85 13.64 3.08
C PHE A 104 8.48 14.61 4.08
N ASP A 105 9.29 14.11 5.01
CA ASP A 105 10.08 14.96 5.89
C ASP A 105 11.11 15.76 5.08
N ILE A 106 11.35 17.00 5.49
CA ILE A 106 12.34 17.88 4.86
C ILE A 106 13.76 17.33 5.00
N GLU A 107 14.04 16.60 6.09
CA GLU A 107 15.33 15.97 6.37
C GLU A 107 15.56 14.70 5.53
N PHE A 108 14.50 14.09 4.99
CA PHE A 108 14.67 12.99 4.05
C PHE A 108 15.25 13.54 2.76
N HIS A 109 16.49 13.22 2.39
CA HIS A 109 17.10 13.67 1.13
C HIS A 109 18.22 12.74 0.65
N GLY A 110 18.76 13.01 -0.54
CA GLY A 110 19.82 12.19 -1.16
C GLY A 110 21.03 11.92 -0.26
N PRO A 111 21.65 12.97 0.34
CA PRO A 111 22.74 12.77 1.28
C PRO A 111 22.39 11.89 2.50
N TYR A 112 21.24 12.12 3.14
CA TYR A 112 20.75 11.29 4.24
C TYR A 112 20.60 9.82 3.81
N LEU A 113 19.95 9.56 2.67
CA LEU A 113 19.75 8.20 2.16
C LEU A 113 21.09 7.51 1.85
N HIS A 114 22.03 8.23 1.24
CA HIS A 114 23.38 7.74 0.95
C HIS A 114 24.11 7.34 2.23
N ASP A 115 24.04 8.18 3.26
CA ASP A 115 24.74 7.96 4.51
C ASP A 115 24.09 6.83 5.32
N GLY A 116 22.76 6.75 5.34
CA GLY A 116 22.02 5.63 5.94
C GLY A 116 22.32 4.27 5.29
N PHE A 117 22.69 4.25 4.01
CA PHE A 117 23.08 3.03 3.30
C PHE A 117 24.57 2.71 3.34
N ARG A 118 25.42 3.61 3.84
CA ARG A 118 26.87 3.43 3.87
C ARG A 118 27.24 2.14 4.62
N GLY A 119 28.14 1.35 4.04
CA GLY A 119 28.61 0.08 4.62
C GLY A 119 27.63 -1.10 4.52
N ARG A 120 26.36 -0.88 4.13
CA ARG A 120 25.37 -1.96 4.00
C ARG A 120 25.68 -2.84 2.78
N ARG A 121 25.87 -4.14 3.02
CA ARG A 121 26.11 -5.15 1.97
C ARG A 121 24.83 -5.73 1.38
N VAL A 122 23.71 -5.57 2.07
CA VAL A 122 22.39 -6.04 1.60
C VAL A 122 21.96 -5.30 0.33
N ALA A 123 21.10 -5.93 -0.46
CA ALA A 123 20.57 -5.30 -1.67
C ALA A 123 19.76 -4.04 -1.33
N VAL A 124 19.83 -3.01 -2.16
CA VAL A 124 19.20 -1.69 -1.95
C VAL A 124 17.70 -1.82 -1.71
N LYS A 125 17.02 -2.74 -2.41
CA LYS A 125 15.61 -3.02 -2.14
C LYS A 125 15.37 -3.53 -0.73
N GLN A 126 16.22 -4.43 -0.24
CA GLN A 126 16.10 -4.96 1.12
C GLN A 126 16.42 -3.89 2.17
N ALA A 127 17.37 -2.99 1.88
CA ALA A 127 17.69 -1.87 2.76
C ALA A 127 16.51 -0.88 2.87
N ILE A 128 15.81 -0.59 1.76
CA ILE A 128 14.57 0.22 1.79
C ILE A 128 13.49 -0.48 2.63
N LEU A 129 13.28 -1.79 2.39
CA LEU A 129 12.23 -2.56 3.08
C LEU A 129 12.51 -2.82 4.57
N ALA A 130 13.74 -2.56 5.04
CA ALA A 130 14.07 -2.67 6.46
C ALA A 130 13.39 -1.58 7.31
N GLY A 131 13.01 -0.46 6.70
CA GLY A 131 12.28 0.62 7.38
C GLY A 131 13.13 1.46 8.35
N ASP A 132 14.44 1.21 8.42
CA ASP A 132 15.36 1.85 9.38
C ASP A 132 16.10 3.07 8.83
N VAL A 133 15.94 3.35 7.54
CA VAL A 133 16.41 4.59 6.88
C VAL A 133 15.21 5.38 6.36
N VAL A 134 14.23 4.71 5.78
CA VAL A 134 13.01 5.34 5.30
C VAL A 134 11.83 4.43 5.56
N VAL A 135 10.77 4.98 6.15
CA VAL A 135 9.51 4.25 6.41
C VAL A 135 8.55 4.36 5.22
N GLY A 136 7.41 3.65 5.28
CA GLY A 136 6.34 3.75 4.28
C GLY A 136 6.60 3.08 2.92
N ALA A 137 7.87 2.84 2.56
CA ALA A 137 8.26 2.25 1.28
C ALA A 137 8.09 0.71 1.25
N GLY A 138 6.85 0.24 1.16
CA GLY A 138 6.51 -1.18 1.02
C GLY A 138 6.97 -1.81 -0.30
N ASN A 139 6.68 -3.11 -0.48
CA ASN A 139 7.20 -3.90 -1.62
C ASN A 139 6.88 -3.32 -3.00
N ILE A 140 5.68 -2.76 -3.17
CA ILE A 140 5.23 -2.11 -4.41
C ILE A 140 6.08 -0.87 -4.67
N TYR A 141 6.02 0.09 -3.75
CA TYR A 141 6.64 1.40 -3.88
C TYR A 141 8.15 1.31 -3.99
N ALA A 142 8.79 0.36 -3.30
CA ALA A 142 10.22 0.11 -3.46
C ALA A 142 10.58 -0.36 -4.88
N CYS A 143 9.78 -1.22 -5.51
CA CYS A 143 10.04 -1.64 -6.91
C CYS A 143 9.88 -0.46 -7.88
N GLU A 144 8.80 0.30 -7.71
CA GLU A 144 8.48 1.44 -8.57
C GLU A 144 9.52 2.57 -8.44
N ALA A 145 9.92 2.93 -7.21
CA ALA A 145 10.93 3.95 -6.96
C ALA A 145 12.31 3.55 -7.50
N LEU A 146 12.70 2.27 -7.36
CA LEU A 146 13.95 1.77 -7.93
C LEU A 146 13.93 1.77 -9.47
N PHE A 147 12.78 1.49 -10.07
CA PHE A 147 12.61 1.61 -11.52
C PHE A 147 12.73 3.06 -11.98
N LEU A 148 12.02 3.98 -11.33
CA LEU A 148 12.06 5.41 -11.63
C LEU A 148 13.48 6.00 -11.45
N ALA A 149 14.22 5.55 -10.43
CA ALA A 149 15.60 5.96 -10.20
C ALA A 149 16.62 5.27 -11.13
N GLY A 150 16.21 4.27 -11.93
CA GLY A 150 17.11 3.49 -12.78
C GLY A 150 18.11 2.62 -12.00
N VAL A 151 17.75 2.18 -10.79
CA VAL A 151 18.62 1.41 -9.89
C VAL A 151 18.23 -0.06 -9.88
N ASP A 152 19.18 -0.96 -10.18
CA ASP A 152 18.97 -2.41 -10.07
C ASP A 152 18.69 -2.77 -8.60
N PRO A 153 17.58 -3.47 -8.31
CA PRO A 153 17.17 -3.77 -6.93
C PRO A 153 18.15 -4.70 -6.20
N ARG A 154 19.10 -5.31 -6.91
CA ARG A 154 20.16 -6.19 -6.36
C ARG A 154 21.46 -5.46 -6.06
N LEU A 155 21.59 -4.19 -6.45
CA LEU A 155 22.76 -3.38 -6.10
C LEU A 155 22.93 -3.37 -4.57
N ALA A 156 24.14 -3.61 -4.06
CA ALA A 156 24.40 -3.47 -2.63
C ALA A 156 24.16 -2.02 -2.22
N ALA A 157 23.39 -1.80 -1.16
CA ALA A 157 22.95 -0.46 -0.74
C ALA A 157 24.14 0.49 -0.51
N GLY A 158 25.21 0.01 0.13
CA GLY A 158 26.43 0.79 0.36
C GLY A 158 27.27 1.09 -0.89
N LYS A 159 26.91 0.55 -2.06
CA LYS A 159 27.52 0.90 -3.36
C LYS A 159 26.72 1.97 -4.12
N LEU A 160 25.61 2.45 -3.56
CA LEU A 160 24.82 3.50 -4.19
C LEU A 160 25.61 4.82 -4.15
N SER A 161 25.90 5.39 -5.31
CA SER A 161 26.60 6.68 -5.38
C SER A 161 25.70 7.84 -4.93
N ARG A 162 26.30 8.94 -4.46
CA ARG A 162 25.55 10.14 -4.02
C ARG A 162 24.52 10.63 -5.05
N PRO A 163 24.82 10.75 -6.36
CA PRO A 163 23.82 11.18 -7.34
C PRO A 163 22.67 10.18 -7.49
N ARG A 164 22.95 8.88 -7.38
CA ARG A 164 21.91 7.84 -7.47
C ARG A 164 21.06 7.80 -6.20
N ALA A 165 21.63 8.07 -5.04
CA ALA A 165 20.90 8.24 -3.79
C ALA A 165 19.97 9.46 -3.87
N ALA A 166 20.40 10.58 -4.43
CA ALA A 166 19.54 11.74 -4.68
C ALA A 166 18.36 11.40 -5.61
N LYS A 167 18.63 10.72 -6.73
CA LYS A 167 17.57 10.24 -7.64
C LYS A 167 16.61 9.28 -6.94
N LEU A 168 17.12 8.36 -6.12
CA LEU A 168 16.30 7.40 -5.39
C LEU A 168 15.43 8.05 -4.31
N ALA A 169 15.96 9.02 -3.55
CA ALA A 169 15.18 9.77 -2.57
C ALA A 169 14.04 10.55 -3.23
N ALA A 170 14.32 11.23 -4.36
CA ALA A 170 13.30 11.91 -5.14
C ALA A 170 12.25 10.93 -5.70
N ALA A 171 12.69 9.78 -6.24
CA ALA A 171 11.80 8.76 -6.76
C ALA A 171 10.91 8.13 -5.69
N LEU A 172 11.42 7.90 -4.47
CA LEU A 172 10.64 7.41 -3.34
C LEU A 172 9.54 8.41 -2.96
N ARG A 173 9.88 9.70 -2.83
CA ARG A 173 8.90 10.75 -2.58
C ARG A 173 7.84 10.82 -3.66
N GLN A 174 8.25 10.82 -4.92
CA GLN A 174 7.34 10.90 -6.05
C GLN A 174 6.37 9.71 -6.05
N VAL A 175 6.88 8.48 -5.97
CA VAL A 175 6.04 7.27 -6.02
C VAL A 175 5.08 7.19 -4.85
N LEU A 176 5.52 7.58 -3.65
CA LEU A 176 4.65 7.59 -2.48
C LEU A 176 3.63 8.73 -2.54
N GLY A 177 3.99 9.88 -3.13
CA GLY A 177 3.05 10.98 -3.39
C GLY A 177 1.97 10.57 -4.39
N GLU A 178 2.37 9.99 -5.52
CA GLU A 178 1.47 9.38 -6.52
C GLU A 178 0.54 8.34 -5.86
N ALA A 179 1.08 7.54 -4.93
CA ALA A 179 0.27 6.59 -4.18
C ALA A 179 -0.73 7.25 -3.24
N LEU A 180 -0.35 8.30 -2.50
CA LEU A 180 -1.27 9.03 -1.62
C LEU A 180 -2.41 9.68 -2.42
N GLU A 181 -2.09 10.36 -3.53
CA GLU A 181 -3.08 10.96 -4.43
C GLU A 181 -4.05 9.93 -5.01
N ALA A 182 -3.57 8.72 -5.29
CA ALA A 182 -4.38 7.62 -5.83
C ALA A 182 -5.17 6.83 -4.76
N GLY A 183 -5.17 7.26 -3.48
CA GLY A 183 -5.81 6.56 -2.37
C GLY A 183 -5.08 5.28 -1.92
N GLY A 184 -3.80 5.17 -2.26
CA GLY A 184 -2.93 4.03 -2.00
C GLY A 184 -3.03 2.91 -3.05
N SER A 185 -2.50 1.74 -2.69
CA SER A 185 -2.63 0.51 -3.49
C SER A 185 -3.60 -0.44 -2.81
N THR A 186 -4.67 -0.86 -3.51
CA THR A 186 -5.54 -1.93 -3.00
C THR A 186 -5.09 -3.28 -3.53
N LEU A 187 -4.43 -4.04 -2.65
CA LEU A 187 -4.12 -5.45 -2.88
C LEU A 187 -5.13 -6.32 -2.12
N ARG A 188 -6.18 -6.76 -2.83
CA ARG A 188 -7.23 -7.70 -2.40
C ARG A 188 -8.12 -7.27 -1.22
N ASP A 189 -7.53 -7.02 -0.05
CA ASP A 189 -8.26 -6.86 1.22
C ASP A 189 -8.06 -5.48 1.87
N PHE A 190 -7.15 -4.65 1.33
CA PHE A 190 -6.87 -3.30 1.84
C PHE A 190 -7.77 -2.27 1.17
N LYS A 191 -8.55 -1.55 1.98
CA LYS A 191 -9.38 -0.41 1.60
C LYS A 191 -9.08 0.72 2.56
N ASP A 192 -9.27 1.96 2.13
CA ASP A 192 -9.14 3.11 3.02
C ASP A 192 -10.21 3.12 4.14
N ALA A 193 -10.19 4.16 4.97
CA ALA A 193 -11.15 4.32 6.07
C ALA A 193 -12.62 4.39 5.60
N HIS A 194 -12.85 4.73 4.32
CA HIS A 194 -14.15 4.85 3.69
C HIS A 194 -14.56 3.59 2.91
N GLY A 195 -13.67 2.61 2.77
CA GLY A 195 -13.93 1.37 2.03
C GLY A 195 -13.62 1.44 0.53
N VAL A 196 -12.96 2.51 0.08
CA VAL A 196 -12.54 2.71 -1.31
C VAL A 196 -11.26 1.92 -1.58
N ALA A 197 -11.20 1.34 -2.78
CA ALA A 197 -10.00 0.69 -3.26
C ALA A 197 -9.08 1.73 -3.92
N GLY A 198 -7.86 1.89 -3.40
CA GLY A 198 -6.83 2.71 -4.04
C GLY A 198 -6.49 2.17 -5.43
N SER A 199 -6.17 3.06 -6.37
CA SER A 199 -6.03 2.73 -7.80
C SER A 199 -4.58 2.62 -8.29
N PHE A 200 -3.58 2.80 -7.41
CA PHE A 200 -2.17 2.87 -7.79
C PHE A 200 -1.68 1.65 -8.59
N GLN A 201 -2.22 0.45 -8.32
CA GLN A 201 -1.88 -0.77 -9.08
C GLN A 201 -2.15 -0.67 -10.59
N MET A 202 -3.10 0.16 -11.03
CA MET A 202 -3.37 0.39 -12.46
C MET A 202 -2.24 1.19 -13.15
N GLN A 203 -1.46 1.93 -12.36
CA GLN A 203 -0.40 2.81 -12.82
C GLN A 203 1.00 2.20 -12.68
N ALA A 204 1.11 0.99 -12.11
CA ALA A 204 2.38 0.31 -11.87
C ALA A 204 3.23 0.22 -13.14
N ARG A 205 4.50 0.60 -13.05
CA ARG A 205 5.46 0.59 -14.15
C ARG A 205 6.15 -0.77 -14.24
N VAL A 206 6.42 -1.43 -13.12
CA VAL A 206 7.08 -2.75 -13.07
C VAL A 206 6.37 -3.75 -12.16
N TYR A 207 5.74 -3.32 -11.07
CA TYR A 207 5.21 -4.21 -10.05
C TYR A 207 4.07 -5.08 -10.59
N GLY A 208 4.17 -6.40 -10.41
CA GLY A 208 3.15 -7.34 -10.88
C GLY A 208 3.13 -7.56 -12.40
N ARG A 209 4.02 -6.91 -13.16
CA ARG A 209 4.06 -6.92 -14.62
C ARG A 209 5.07 -7.91 -15.20
N GLU A 210 5.34 -9.03 -14.52
CA GLU A 210 6.31 -10.03 -14.98
C GLU A 210 6.02 -10.49 -16.41
N GLY A 211 7.04 -10.47 -17.28
CA GLY A 211 6.91 -10.84 -18.68
C GLY A 211 6.32 -9.75 -19.59
N GLU A 212 5.64 -8.76 -19.05
CA GLU A 212 5.12 -7.64 -19.84
C GLU A 212 6.24 -6.70 -20.31
N PRO A 213 6.05 -6.00 -21.45
CA PRO A 213 7.03 -5.03 -21.92
C PRO A 213 7.19 -3.86 -20.93
N CYS A 214 8.44 -3.49 -20.68
CA CYS A 214 8.78 -2.28 -19.96
C CYS A 214 8.20 -1.05 -20.68
N ARG A 215 7.50 -0.17 -19.95
CA ARG A 215 6.91 1.05 -20.52
C ARG A 215 7.94 2.07 -21.04
N ALA A 216 9.21 1.91 -20.69
CA ALA A 216 10.28 2.81 -21.13
C ALA A 216 11.11 2.25 -22.31
N CYS A 217 11.36 0.93 -22.35
CA CYS A 217 12.28 0.35 -23.35
C CYS A 217 11.77 -0.93 -24.03
N GLY A 218 10.54 -1.36 -23.76
CA GLY A 218 9.94 -2.56 -24.34
C GLY A 218 10.48 -3.90 -23.82
N THR A 219 11.64 -3.92 -23.16
CA THR A 219 12.22 -5.16 -22.62
C THR A 219 11.28 -5.81 -21.58
N PRO A 220 11.06 -7.13 -21.62
CA PRO A 220 10.22 -7.82 -20.63
C PRO A 220 10.68 -7.58 -19.20
N ILE A 221 9.74 -7.22 -18.32
CA ILE A 221 9.98 -7.06 -16.89
C ILE A 221 10.32 -8.42 -16.28
N ARG A 222 11.37 -8.45 -15.46
CA ARG A 222 11.81 -9.66 -14.76
C ARG A 222 11.28 -9.66 -13.33
N ARG A 223 10.92 -10.85 -12.85
CA ARG A 223 10.67 -11.10 -11.43
C ARG A 223 11.78 -11.92 -10.83
N ILE A 224 12.20 -11.54 -9.63
CA ILE A 224 13.07 -12.34 -8.76
C ILE A 224 12.47 -12.40 -7.35
N VAL A 225 13.02 -13.26 -6.51
CA VAL A 225 12.71 -13.30 -5.07
C VAL A 225 13.92 -12.75 -4.31
N GLN A 226 13.69 -11.74 -3.46
CA GLN A 226 14.70 -11.17 -2.57
C GLN A 226 14.13 -11.11 -1.16
N GLY A 227 14.76 -11.78 -0.20
CA GLY A 227 14.31 -11.81 1.20
C GLY A 227 12.86 -12.30 1.34
N GLN A 228 12.51 -13.40 0.66
CA GLN A 228 11.16 -13.98 0.61
C GLN A 228 10.06 -13.06 0.06
N ARG A 229 10.42 -11.95 -0.62
CA ARG A 229 9.49 -11.03 -1.27
C ARG A 229 9.74 -10.99 -2.77
N SER A 230 8.66 -10.89 -3.55
CA SER A 230 8.74 -10.68 -5.00
C SER A 230 9.34 -9.31 -5.31
N THR A 231 10.27 -9.26 -6.25
CA THR A 231 10.83 -8.04 -6.83
C THR A 231 10.58 -8.04 -8.32
N PHE A 232 10.10 -6.92 -8.85
CA PHE A 232 9.92 -6.71 -10.29
C PHE A 232 10.81 -5.57 -10.75
N PHE A 233 11.50 -5.74 -11.88
CA PHE A 233 12.41 -4.73 -12.41
C PHE A 233 12.65 -4.90 -13.91
N CYS A 234 13.03 -3.82 -14.58
CA CYS A 234 13.49 -3.86 -15.97
C CYS A 234 15.02 -4.07 -16.01
N PRO A 235 15.53 -5.16 -16.62
CA PRO A 235 16.97 -5.44 -16.65
C PRO A 235 17.77 -4.45 -17.52
N VAL A 236 17.10 -3.68 -18.38
CA VAL A 236 17.73 -2.70 -19.27
C VAL A 236 17.74 -1.32 -18.63
N CYS A 237 16.60 -0.83 -18.15
CA CYS A 237 16.49 0.51 -17.55
C CYS A 237 17.17 0.64 -16.19
N GLN A 238 17.29 -0.46 -15.43
CA GLN A 238 17.85 -0.43 -14.09
C GLN A 238 19.28 -1.01 -14.08
N LYS A 239 20.26 -0.19 -13.70
CA LYS A 239 21.68 -0.55 -13.71
C LYS A 239 22.23 -0.78 -12.32
N ARG A 240 23.29 -1.58 -12.20
CA ARG A 240 24.05 -1.72 -10.96
C ARG A 240 24.99 -0.56 -10.76
#